data_AF-A0A1H9V3P0-F1
#
_entry.id   AF-A0A1H9V3P0-F1
#
_cell.length_a   1.000
_cell.length_b   1.000
_cell.length_c   1.000
_cell.angle_alpha   90.00
_cell.angle_beta   90.00
_cell.angle_gamma   90.00
#
_symmetry.space_group_name_H-M   'P 1'
#
loop_
_entity.id
_entity.type
_entity.pdbx_description
1 polymer ?
#
loop_
_entity_poly.entity_id
_entity_poly.type
_entity_poly.pdbx_seq_one_letter_code
_entity_poly.pdbx_strand_id
1 'polypeptide(L)'
;MPRAHALTGRHRHYGQSEQSQAPPAIRAAIRGAKAKLLFLPPYSLDLNPTEQVFAKLKHLMRKAAERTHETTWRRIGYLLNAFSLEECGKYLRNSGYTSV
;
A
#
# COMPACT_ATOMS: atom_id res chain seq x y z
N MET A 1 -14.16 -43.15 -21.11
CA MET A 1 -12.94 -42.51 -20.54
C MET A 1 -12.37 -41.57 -21.60
N PRO A 2 -12.44 -40.24 -21.36
CA PRO A 2 -11.21 -39.47 -21.28
C PRO A 2 -11.14 -38.61 -20.01
N ARG A 3 -9.89 -38.34 -19.60
CA ARG A 3 -9.44 -37.76 -18.33
C ARG A 3 -9.83 -36.29 -18.17
N ALA A 4 -10.35 -35.94 -17.00
CA ALA A 4 -10.49 -34.56 -16.53
C ALA A 4 -9.12 -34.00 -16.10
N HIS A 5 -8.68 -32.92 -16.73
CA HIS A 5 -7.59 -32.09 -16.21
C HIS A 5 -8.19 -31.08 -15.21
N ALA A 6 -8.06 -31.39 -13.92
CA ALA A 6 -8.34 -30.46 -12.85
C ALA A 6 -7.26 -29.35 -12.85
N LEU A 7 -7.66 -28.12 -13.16
CA LEU A 7 -6.87 -26.93 -12.88
C LEU A 7 -7.00 -26.63 -11.38
N THR A 8 -6.19 -27.32 -10.57
CA THR A 8 -6.07 -27.04 -9.14
C THR A 8 -5.51 -25.62 -8.96
N GLY A 9 -6.39 -24.72 -8.52
CA GLY A 9 -6.06 -23.36 -8.17
C GLY A 9 -4.90 -23.30 -7.17
N ARG A 10 -3.94 -22.43 -7.45
CA ARG A 10 -2.80 -22.13 -6.58
C ARG A 10 -3.32 -21.49 -5.29
N HIS A 11 -3.69 -22.30 -4.31
CA HIS A 11 -3.77 -21.87 -2.92
C HIS A 11 -2.35 -21.60 -2.43
N ARG A 12 -1.92 -20.33 -2.49
CA ARG A 12 -0.71 -19.88 -1.80
C ARG A 12 -0.99 -19.88 -0.29
N HIS A 13 -0.63 -20.98 0.36
CA HIS A 13 -0.49 -21.05 1.81
C HIS A 13 0.64 -20.10 2.25
N TYR A 14 0.30 -18.88 2.67
CA TYR A 14 1.21 -18.07 3.49
C TYR A 14 1.08 -18.56 4.93
N GLY A 15 1.72 -19.71 5.20
CA GLY A 15 1.89 -20.21 6.56
C GLY A 15 2.98 -19.42 7.29
N GLN A 16 2.60 -18.88 8.45
CA GLN A 16 3.47 -18.63 9.61
C GLN A 16 4.63 -17.62 9.44
N SER A 17 4.30 -16.34 9.65
CA SER A 17 5.04 -15.47 10.58
C SER A 17 4.21 -14.22 10.89
N GLU A 18 3.29 -14.32 11.85
CA GLU A 18 2.55 -13.17 12.43
C GLU A 18 3.46 -12.26 13.29
N GLN A 19 4.71 -12.07 12.88
CA GLN A 19 5.60 -11.13 13.54
C GLN A 19 5.36 -9.77 12.92
N SER A 20 4.53 -8.95 13.56
CA SER A 20 4.38 -7.56 13.15
C SER A 20 5.76 -6.87 13.14
N GLN A 21 6.12 -6.23 12.03
CA GLN A 21 7.44 -5.61 11.85
C GLN A 21 7.71 -4.44 12.82
N ALA A 22 6.70 -4.01 13.60
CA ALA A 22 6.81 -2.92 14.56
C ALA A 22 7.36 -3.39 15.92
N PRO A 23 8.33 -2.66 16.52
CA PRO A 23 8.81 -2.90 17.89
C PRO A 23 7.69 -2.81 18.94
N PRO A 24 7.86 -3.43 20.13
CA PRO A 24 6.83 -3.45 21.18
C PRO A 24 6.29 -2.06 21.56
N ALA A 25 7.15 -1.05 21.65
CA ALA A 25 6.76 0.33 21.96
C ALA A 25 5.82 0.93 20.89
N ILE A 26 6.09 0.68 19.60
CA ILE A 26 5.24 1.13 18.50
C ILE A 26 3.89 0.41 18.53
N ARG A 27 3.86 -0.90 18.81
CA ARG A 27 2.59 -1.65 18.96
C ARG A 27 1.76 -1.15 20.13
N ALA A 28 2.39 -0.75 21.23
CA ALA A 28 1.71 -0.14 22.37
C ALA A 28 1.11 1.22 21.98
N ALA A 29 1.86 2.07 21.29
CA ALA A 29 1.37 3.37 20.81
C ALA A 29 0.18 3.24 19.85
N ILE A 30 0.24 2.31 18.87
CA ILE A 30 -0.85 2.05 17.92
C ILE A 30 -2.13 1.62 18.66
N ARG A 31 -2.00 0.71 19.62
CA ARG A 31 -3.15 0.24 20.44
C ARG A 31 -3.71 1.35 21.33
N GLY A 32 -2.84 2.20 21.90
CA GLY A 32 -3.25 3.38 22.67
C GLY A 32 -4.08 4.36 21.83
N ALA A 33 -3.78 4.48 20.53
CA ALA A 33 -4.54 5.28 19.58
C ALA A 33 -5.83 4.62 19.06
N LYS A 34 -6.21 3.43 19.56
CA LYS A 34 -7.35 2.63 19.08
C LYS A 34 -7.28 2.24 17.60
N ALA A 35 -6.07 2.22 17.02
CA ALA A 35 -5.85 1.80 15.64
C ALA A 35 -5.60 0.28 15.55
N LYS A 36 -5.97 -0.31 14.41
CA LYS A 36 -5.68 -1.73 14.10
C LYS A 36 -4.36 -1.83 13.34
N LEU A 37 -3.52 -2.77 13.74
CA LEU A 37 -2.30 -3.12 13.01
C LEU A 37 -2.62 -4.24 12.02
N LEU A 38 -2.52 -3.95 10.72
CA LEU A 38 -2.69 -4.93 9.65
C LEU A 38 -1.32 -5.47 9.25
N PHE A 39 -1.20 -6.80 9.17
CA PHE A 39 0.05 -7.43 8.75
C PHE A 39 0.22 -7.32 7.23
N LEU A 40 1.41 -6.89 6.81
CA LEU A 40 1.84 -6.90 5.41
C LEU A 40 2.95 -7.96 5.26
N PRO A 41 2.76 -9.02 4.46
CA PRO A 41 3.80 -10.01 4.26
C PRO A 41 5.05 -9.37 3.62
N PRO A 42 6.27 -9.87 3.92
CA PRO A 42 7.50 -9.36 3.32
C PRO A 42 7.43 -9.33 1.79
N TYR A 43 8.00 -8.28 1.19
CA TYR A 43 8.09 -8.08 -0.27
C TYR A 43 6.73 -8.05 -1.01
N SER A 44 5.63 -7.76 -0.30
CA SER A 44 4.27 -7.71 -0.89
C SER A 44 3.90 -6.31 -1.36
N LEU A 45 4.64 -5.76 -2.32
CA LEU A 45 4.41 -4.41 -2.84
C LEU A 45 2.99 -4.23 -3.41
N ASP A 46 2.41 -5.27 -4.02
CA ASP A 46 1.04 -5.24 -4.57
C ASP A 46 -0.03 -5.02 -3.49
N LEU A 47 0.26 -5.45 -2.25
CA LEU A 47 -0.62 -5.30 -1.09
C LEU A 47 -0.39 -3.98 -0.34
N ASN A 48 0.48 -3.08 -0.82
CA ASN A 48 0.70 -1.79 -0.19
C ASN A 48 0.08 -0.65 -1.02
N PRO A 49 -1.05 -0.05 -0.59
CA PRO A 49 -1.73 0.99 -1.36
C PRO A 49 -0.87 2.26 -1.50
N THR A 50 0.09 2.48 -0.61
CA THR A 50 0.98 3.64 -0.67
C THR A 50 1.92 3.58 -1.87
N GLU A 51 2.31 2.39 -2.35
CA GLU A 51 3.19 2.25 -3.52
C GLU A 51 2.57 2.83 -4.79
N GLN A 52 1.26 2.63 -4.98
CA GLN A 52 0.52 3.18 -6.12
C GLN A 52 0.46 4.71 -6.07
N VAL A 53 0.18 5.27 -4.88
CA VAL A 53 0.20 6.73 -4.66
C VAL A 53 1.59 7.29 -4.95
N PHE A 54 2.65 6.66 -4.41
CA PHE A 54 4.02 7.12 -4.61
C PHE A 54 4.49 6.94 -6.05
N ALA A 55 4.02 5.93 -6.79
CA ALA A 55 4.32 5.79 -8.21
C ALA A 55 3.84 7.01 -9.02
N LYS A 56 2.58 7.41 -8.84
CA LYS A 56 2.02 8.62 -9.48
C LYS A 56 2.71 9.89 -8.99
N LEU A 57 2.91 10.05 -7.67
CA LEU A 57 3.57 11.23 -7.12
C LEU A 57 5.00 11.38 -7.65
N LYS A 58 5.79 10.29 -7.68
CA LYS A 58 7.15 10.28 -8.26
C LYS A 58 7.12 10.70 -9.74
N HIS A 59 6.16 10.22 -10.52
CA HIS A 59 6.01 10.63 -11.91
C HIS A 59 5.75 12.13 -12.05
N LEU A 60 4.80 12.68 -11.28
CA LEU A 60 4.48 14.11 -11.30
C LEU A 60 5.65 14.98 -10.81
N MET A 61 6.36 14.54 -9.78
CA MET A 61 7.55 15.24 -9.26
C MET A 61 8.69 15.28 -10.27
N ARG A 62 8.94 14.17 -10.99
CA ARG A 62 9.93 14.13 -12.07
C ARG A 62 9.56 15.08 -13.20
N LYS A 63 8.27 15.19 -13.53
CA LYS A 63 7.76 16.15 -14.53
C LYS A 63 7.92 17.61 -14.06
N ALA A 64 7.72 17.88 -12.78
CA ALA A 64 7.88 19.22 -12.20
C ALA A 64 9.34 19.69 -12.12
N ALA A 65 10.28 18.75 -11.93
CA ALA A 65 11.73 18.98 -11.99
C ALA A 65 12.26 20.11 -11.07
N GLU A 66 11.63 20.33 -9.92
CA GLU A 66 12.06 21.30 -8.92
C GLU A 66 13.49 21.00 -8.43
N ARG A 67 14.28 22.07 -8.16
CA ARG A 67 15.71 21.96 -7.84
C ARG A 67 16.09 22.47 -6.45
N THR A 68 15.11 22.94 -5.67
CA THR A 68 15.35 23.36 -4.28
C THR A 68 14.43 22.62 -3.33
N HIS A 69 14.84 22.47 -2.07
CA HIS A 69 14.01 21.80 -1.06
C HIS A 69 12.69 22.51 -0.84
N GLU A 70 12.70 23.85 -0.82
CA GLU A 70 11.52 24.66 -0.59
C GLU A 70 10.50 24.56 -1.74
N THR A 71 10.97 24.61 -2.99
CA THR A 71 10.10 24.46 -4.18
C THR A 71 9.58 23.02 -4.29
N THR A 72 10.40 22.03 -3.95
CA THR A 72 10.00 20.61 -3.87
C THR A 72 8.87 20.42 -2.86
N TRP A 73 9.00 20.97 -1.64
CA TRP A 73 7.97 20.87 -0.60
C TRP A 73 6.65 21.53 -1.01
N ARG A 74 6.72 22.76 -1.54
CA ARG A 74 5.53 23.45 -2.06
C ARG A 74 4.88 22.68 -3.19
N ARG A 75 5.68 22.12 -4.10
CA ARG A 75 5.20 21.32 -5.24
C ARG A 75 4.50 20.05 -4.78
N ILE A 76 5.04 19.33 -3.79
CA ILE A 76 4.38 18.14 -3.23
C ILE A 76 2.98 18.52 -2.73
N GLY A 77 2.86 19.57 -1.93
CA GLY A 77 1.57 20.04 -1.42
C GLY A 77 0.56 20.34 -2.53
N TYR A 78 1.00 21.02 -3.59
CA TYR A 78 0.15 21.28 -4.76
C TYR A 78 -0.27 20.00 -5.50
N LEU A 79 0.67 19.07 -5.72
CA LEU A 79 0.42 17.83 -6.46
C LEU A 79 -0.51 16.87 -5.72
N LEU A 80 -0.57 16.93 -4.39
CA LEU A 80 -1.51 16.12 -3.60
C LEU A 80 -2.98 16.45 -3.95
N ASN A 81 -3.29 17.64 -4.45
CA ASN A 81 -4.62 17.98 -4.96
C ASN A 81 -5.01 17.20 -6.23
N ALA A 82 -4.05 16.55 -6.91
CA ALA A 82 -4.32 15.73 -8.09
C ALA A 82 -4.79 14.31 -7.76
N PHE A 83 -5.00 13.98 -6.48
CA PHE A 83 -5.46 12.67 -6.01
C PHE A 83 -6.89 12.78 -5.51
N SER A 84 -7.84 12.26 -6.28
CA SER A 84 -9.26 12.28 -5.90
C SER A 84 -9.58 11.21 -4.85
N LEU A 85 -10.68 11.41 -4.11
CA LEU A 85 -11.20 10.39 -3.18
C LEU A 85 -11.50 9.06 -3.88
N GLU A 86 -12.06 9.12 -5.09
CA GLU A 86 -12.37 7.93 -5.88
C GLU A 86 -11.09 7.16 -6.27
N GLU A 87 -10.05 7.88 -6.68
CA GLU A 87 -8.75 7.30 -7.01
C GLU A 87 -8.09 6.66 -5.78
N CYS A 88 -8.12 7.32 -4.63
CA CYS A 88 -7.64 6.76 -3.36
C CYS A 88 -8.41 5.48 -3.00
N GLY A 89 -9.73 5.45 -3.21
CA GLY A 89 -10.54 4.25 -3.05
C GLY A 89 -10.11 3.10 -3.98
N LYS A 90 -9.72 3.42 -5.23
CA LYS A 90 -9.18 2.41 -6.16
C LYS A 90 -7.86 1.81 -5.70
N TYR A 91 -6.95 2.60 -5.11
CA TYR A 91 -5.68 2.09 -4.56
C TYR A 91 -5.90 1.11 -3.42
N LEU A 92 -6.77 1.45 -2.47
CA LEU A 92 -7.15 0.57 -1.37
C LEU A 92 -7.78 -0.72 -1.89
N ARG A 93 -8.68 -0.61 -2.88
CA ARG A 93 -9.30 -1.79 -3.49
C ARG A 93 -8.29 -2.70 -4.18
N ASN A 94 -7.39 -2.11 -4.96
CA ASN A 94 -6.37 -2.88 -5.68
C ASN A 94 -5.42 -3.63 -4.73
N SER A 95 -5.14 -3.06 -3.55
CA SER A 95 -4.31 -3.70 -2.53
C SER A 95 -5.08 -4.64 -1.58
N GLY A 96 -6.36 -4.94 -1.86
CA GLY A 96 -7.13 -5.96 -1.14
C GLY A 96 -7.87 -5.46 0.12
N TYR A 97 -7.89 -4.16 0.39
CA TYR A 97 -8.50 -3.59 1.61
C TYR A 97 -10.02 -3.33 1.49
N THR A 98 -10.74 -4.16 0.72
CA THR A 98 -12.15 -3.90 0.32
C THR A 98 -13.22 -4.37 1.29
N SER A 99 -12.84 -4.80 2.48
CA SER A 99 -13.81 -5.27 3.48
C SER A 99 -13.55 -4.59 4.82
N VAL A 100 -14.26 -3.49 5.05
CA VAL A 100 -14.63 -2.98 6.37
C VAL A 100 -16.07 -2.50 6.32
#